data_AF-A0A2W1BHF5-F1
#
_entry.id   AF-A0A2W1BHF5-F1
#
_cell.length_a   1.000
_cell.length_b   1.000
_cell.length_c   1.000
_cell.angle_alpha   90.00
_cell.angle_beta   90.00
_cell.angle_gamma   90.00
#
_symmetry.space_group_name_H-M   'P 1'
#
loop_
_entity.id
_entity.type
_entity.pdbx_description
1 polymer ?
#
loop_
_entity_poly.entity_id
_entity_poly.type
_entity_poly.pdbx_seq_one_letter_code
_entity_poly.pdbx_strand_id
1 'polypeptide(L)'
;MHVFEHAYSAGLSRDDILQCIGCMRPTPGVKELIAACAEEGWHIVIISDANTVFVEHWLKVNGLRTACARCPPNLCKKSALLQWTSKAKYEKYVYCGDGRNDFCPVTVLPEHAIVCPRMGYPLHDLLKKDSSSSTPLVKAKILPWVHLTTVLDTLYPGRIGRIDM
;
A
#
# COMPACT_ATOMS: atom_id res chain seq x y z
N MET A 1 -1.75 11.67 22.36
CA MET A 1 -1.48 10.34 21.78
C MET A 1 -0.93 9.46 22.90
N HIS A 2 -1.81 8.74 23.59
CA HIS A 2 -1.49 7.94 24.80
C HIS A 2 -1.83 6.46 24.60
N VAL A 3 -1.96 5.98 23.35
CA VAL A 3 -2.42 4.62 23.06
C VAL A 3 -1.52 3.55 23.71
N PHE A 4 -0.20 3.78 23.73
CA PHE A 4 0.74 2.87 24.37
C PHE A 4 0.75 3.00 25.89
N GLU A 5 0.65 4.21 26.43
CA GLU A 5 0.49 4.40 27.88
C GLU A 5 -0.78 3.73 28.39
N HIS A 6 -1.88 3.82 27.64
CA HIS A 6 -3.12 3.13 27.94
C HIS A 6 -2.96 1.60 27.84
N ALA A 7 -2.33 1.10 26.77
CA ALA A 7 -2.03 -0.32 26.61
C ALA A 7 -1.16 -0.86 27.77
N TYR A 8 -0.11 -0.13 28.15
CA TYR A 8 0.73 -0.48 29.30
C TYR A 8 -0.04 -0.40 30.62
N SER A 9 -0.90 0.61 30.81
CA SER A 9 -1.77 0.70 31.99
C SER A 9 -2.80 -0.43 32.08
N ALA A 10 -3.14 -1.04 30.94
CA ALA A 10 -3.98 -2.24 30.85
C ALA A 10 -3.17 -3.55 30.98
N GLY A 11 -1.86 -3.47 31.26
CA GLY A 11 -0.98 -4.61 31.48
C GLY A 11 -0.37 -5.23 30.21
N LEU A 12 -0.56 -4.63 29.03
CA LEU A 12 0.04 -5.14 27.80
C LEU A 12 1.53 -4.83 27.78
N SER A 13 2.34 -5.87 27.59
CA SER A 13 3.77 -5.74 27.37
C SER A 13 4.09 -5.33 25.92
N ARG A 14 5.35 -4.97 25.68
CA ARG A 14 5.85 -4.76 24.32
C ARG A 14 5.66 -5.99 23.44
N ASP A 15 5.88 -7.18 23.98
CA ASP A 15 5.79 -8.43 23.22
C ASP A 15 4.33 -8.75 22.86
N ASP A 16 3.38 -8.45 23.75
CA ASP A 16 1.95 -8.58 23.47
C ASP A 16 1.52 -7.66 22.31
N ILE A 17 2.04 -6.42 22.30
CA ILE A 17 1.77 -5.46 21.22
C ILE A 17 2.35 -5.95 19.89
N LEU A 18 3.60 -6.46 19.90
CA LEU A 18 4.24 -6.99 18.70
C LEU A 18 3.53 -8.24 18.19
N GLN A 19 3.13 -9.15 19.08
CA GLN A 19 2.36 -10.33 18.72
C GLN A 19 1.01 -9.96 18.10
N CYS A 20 0.28 -9.01 18.70
CA CYS A 20 -0.97 -8.48 18.13
C CYS A 20 -0.75 -7.96 16.70
N ILE A 21 0.31 -7.19 16.49
CA ILE A 21 0.67 -6.66 15.16
C ILE A 21 0.97 -7.79 14.20
N GLY A 22 1.82 -8.76 14.57
CA GLY A 22 2.16 -9.90 13.73
C GLY A 22 0.96 -10.75 13.32
N CYS A 23 -0.04 -10.87 14.20
CA CYS A 23 -1.27 -11.62 13.97
C CYS A 23 -2.30 -10.89 13.11
N MET A 24 -2.10 -9.60 12.77
CA MET A 24 -3.00 -8.89 11.88
C MET A 24 -3.06 -9.58 10.52
N ARG A 25 -4.26 -10.05 10.17
CA ARG A 25 -4.49 -10.74 8.91
C ARG A 25 -4.16 -9.79 7.74
N PRO A 26 -3.28 -10.20 6.82
CA PRO A 26 -3.07 -9.46 5.58
C PRO A 26 -4.37 -9.33 4.82
N THR A 27 -4.54 -8.20 4.15
CA THR A 27 -5.61 -8.07 3.15
C THR A 27 -5.43 -9.17 2.09
N PRO A 28 -6.50 -9.89 1.71
CA PRO A 28 -6.38 -10.98 0.73
C PRO A 28 -5.73 -10.50 -0.58
N GLY A 29 -4.73 -11.25 -1.07
CA GLY A 29 -3.98 -10.93 -2.28
C GLY A 29 -2.72 -10.07 -2.06
N VAL A 30 -2.48 -9.51 -0.87
CA VAL A 30 -1.30 -8.66 -0.60
C VAL A 30 0.00 -9.44 -0.81
N LYS A 31 0.09 -10.65 -0.26
CA LYS A 31 1.33 -11.43 -0.28
C LYS A 31 1.66 -11.86 -1.70
N GLU A 32 0.67 -12.34 -2.42
CA GLU A 32 0.72 -12.79 -3.80
C GLU A 32 1.12 -11.63 -4.72
N LEU A 33 0.50 -10.46 -4.55
CA LEU A 33 0.84 -9.26 -5.33
C LEU A 33 2.29 -8.82 -5.09
N ILE A 34 2.71 -8.73 -3.82
CA ILE A 34 4.07 -8.28 -3.48
C ILE A 34 5.12 -9.27 -3.99
N ALA A 35 4.90 -10.58 -3.81
CA ALA A 35 5.81 -11.62 -4.30
C ALA A 35 5.92 -11.59 -5.83
N ALA A 36 4.78 -11.57 -6.53
CA ALA A 36 4.74 -11.49 -7.99
C ALA A 36 5.44 -10.25 -8.54
N CYS A 37 5.24 -9.08 -7.94
CA CYS A 37 5.93 -7.86 -8.33
C CYS A 37 7.43 -7.94 -8.04
N ALA A 38 7.85 -8.55 -6.94
CA ALA A 38 9.27 -8.71 -6.62
C ALA A 38 9.97 -9.62 -7.62
N GLU A 39 9.35 -10.74 -8.01
CA GLU A 39 9.86 -11.66 -9.05
C GLU A 39 10.03 -10.98 -10.40
N GLU A 40 9.15 -10.02 -10.70
CA GLU A 40 9.14 -9.26 -11.95
C GLU A 40 10.02 -8.00 -11.89
N GLY A 41 10.83 -7.86 -10.83
CA GLY A 41 11.81 -6.78 -10.70
C GLY A 41 11.23 -5.41 -10.33
N TRP A 42 10.03 -5.34 -9.75
CA TRP A 42 9.48 -4.07 -9.30
C TRP A 42 10.26 -3.50 -8.13
N HIS A 43 10.43 -2.17 -8.13
CA HIS A 43 10.86 -1.43 -6.95
C HIS A 43 9.65 -1.19 -6.03
N ILE A 44 9.51 -2.04 -5.01
CA ILE A 44 8.39 -2.00 -4.08
C ILE A 44 8.70 -1.08 -2.90
N VAL A 45 7.78 -0.15 -2.63
CA VAL A 45 7.84 0.79 -1.49
C VAL A 45 6.53 0.70 -0.72
N ILE A 46 6.63 0.59 0.61
CA ILE A 46 5.48 0.64 1.51
C ILE A 46 5.50 1.99 2.23
N ILE A 47 4.43 2.77 2.05
CA ILE A 47 4.27 4.09 2.66
C ILE A 47 3.08 4.03 3.63
N SER A 48 3.39 3.99 4.93
CA SER A 48 2.40 3.87 6.00
C SER A 48 2.57 4.99 7.02
N ASP A 49 1.46 5.39 7.62
CA ASP A 49 1.38 6.25 8.80
C ASP A 49 1.66 5.50 10.12
N ALA A 50 1.89 4.18 10.06
CA ALA A 50 2.31 3.38 11.19
C ALA A 50 3.81 3.61 11.54
N ASN A 51 4.16 3.28 12.78
CA ASN A 51 5.56 3.32 13.23
C ASN A 51 6.41 2.28 12.48
N THR A 52 7.64 2.64 12.10
CA THR A 52 8.59 1.76 11.41
C THR A 52 8.79 0.41 12.12
N VAL A 53 8.81 0.38 13.47
CA VAL A 53 8.94 -0.86 14.25
C VAL A 53 7.79 -1.83 13.93
N PHE A 54 6.57 -1.32 13.78
CA PHE A 54 5.39 -2.14 13.51
C PHE A 54 5.36 -2.63 12.07
N VAL A 55 5.67 -1.74 11.12
CA VAL A 55 5.74 -2.09 9.70
C VAL A 55 6.79 -3.16 9.47
N GLU A 56 8.00 -2.99 10.01
CA GLU A 56 9.07 -3.99 9.86
C GLU A 56 8.73 -5.32 10.54
N HIS A 57 8.15 -5.28 11.74
CA HIS A 57 7.73 -6.50 12.42
C HIS A 57 6.67 -7.26 11.62
N TRP A 58 5.64 -6.55 11.11
CA TRP A 58 4.59 -7.15 10.30
C TRP A 58 5.15 -7.76 9.01
N LEU A 59 6.03 -7.05 8.31
CA LEU A 59 6.69 -7.56 7.08
C LEU A 59 7.55 -8.79 7.36
N LYS A 60 8.29 -8.80 8.47
CA LYS A 60 9.11 -9.94 8.88
C LYS A 60 8.25 -11.17 9.16
N VAL A 61 7.22 -11.03 10.01
CA VAL A 61 6.32 -12.14 10.38
C VAL A 61 5.57 -12.69 9.17
N ASN A 62 5.26 -11.83 8.20
CA ASN A 62 4.53 -12.22 6.98
C ASN A 62 5.43 -12.65 5.82
N GLY A 63 6.76 -12.73 5.99
CA GLY A 63 7.69 -13.19 4.96
C GLY A 63 7.92 -12.21 3.81
N LEU A 64 7.62 -10.92 4.00
CA LEU A 64 7.67 -9.88 2.96
C LEU A 64 8.85 -8.92 3.10
N ARG A 65 9.69 -9.09 4.13
CA ARG A 65 10.80 -8.18 4.43
C ARG A 65 11.76 -8.01 3.25
N THR A 66 12.07 -9.08 2.53
CA THR A 66 13.01 -9.06 1.40
C THR A 66 12.41 -8.43 0.13
N ALA A 67 11.08 -8.40 0.01
CA ALA A 67 10.39 -7.86 -1.15
C ALA A 67 10.27 -6.32 -1.11
N CYS A 68 10.36 -5.70 0.07
CA CYS A 68 10.25 -4.25 0.22
C CYS A 68 11.64 -3.61 0.41
N ALA A 69 12.03 -2.72 -0.49
CA ALA A 69 13.36 -2.11 -0.47
C ALA A 69 13.50 -1.05 0.63
N ARG A 70 12.40 -0.40 1.06
CA ARG A 70 12.43 0.64 2.11
C ARG A 70 11.03 1.04 2.61
N CYS A 71 10.93 1.30 3.91
CA CYS A 71 9.82 2.04 4.51
C CYS A 71 10.31 3.46 4.89
N PRO A 72 9.82 4.54 4.26
CA PRO A 72 10.23 5.89 4.61
C PRO A 72 9.60 6.31 5.96
N PRO A 73 10.32 7.02 6.85
CA PRO A 73 9.84 7.39 8.19
C PRO A 73 8.84 8.58 8.19
N ASN A 74 8.26 8.92 7.04
CA ASN A 74 7.57 10.21 6.86
C ASN A 74 6.09 10.15 7.22
N LEU A 75 5.62 11.14 7.99
CA LEU A 75 4.19 11.38 8.27
C LEU A 75 3.39 11.81 7.02
N CYS A 76 4.07 12.25 5.94
CA CYS A 76 3.41 12.67 4.69
C CYS A 76 3.73 11.70 3.55
N LYS A 77 2.72 10.91 3.15
CA LYS A 77 2.82 9.91 2.07
C LYS A 77 3.26 10.54 0.74
N LYS A 78 2.79 11.75 0.43
CA LYS A 78 3.17 12.50 -0.78
C LYS A 78 4.66 12.83 -0.83
N SER A 79 5.22 13.34 0.26
CA SER A 79 6.65 13.69 0.31
C SER A 79 7.53 12.45 0.16
N ALA A 80 7.14 11.34 0.80
CA ALA A 80 7.82 10.05 0.64
C ALA A 80 7.78 9.55 -0.81
N LEU A 81 6.61 9.60 -1.46
CA LEU A 81 6.46 9.21 -2.86
C LEU A 81 7.33 10.07 -3.78
N LEU A 82 7.30 11.39 -3.62
CA LEU A 82 8.10 12.34 -4.43
C LEU A 82 9.61 12.14 -4.24
N GLN A 83 10.06 11.82 -3.02
CA GLN A 83 11.47 11.51 -2.77
C GLN A 83 11.93 10.25 -3.51
N TRP A 84 11.03 9.29 -3.74
CA TRP A 84 11.33 8.07 -4.48
C TRP A 84 11.31 8.29 -5.99
N THR A 85 10.26 8.94 -6.48
CA THR A 85 10.06 9.18 -7.93
C THR A 85 10.95 10.29 -8.50
N SER A 86 11.64 11.05 -7.64
CA SER A 86 12.68 12.01 -8.08
C SER A 86 14.03 11.34 -8.38
N LYS A 87 14.31 10.18 -7.77
CA LYS A 87 15.59 9.47 -7.95
C LYS A 87 15.65 8.63 -9.20
N ALA A 88 14.50 8.15 -9.67
CA ALA A 88 14.39 7.33 -10.86
C ALA A 88 13.03 7.55 -11.52
N LYS A 89 13.02 7.49 -12.86
CA LYS A 89 11.79 7.41 -13.65
C LYS A 89 11.51 5.95 -13.94
N TYR A 90 10.28 5.54 -13.65
CA TYR A 90 9.77 4.22 -13.97
C TYR A 90 8.90 4.29 -15.23
N GLU A 91 8.87 3.20 -15.99
CA GLU A 91 7.93 3.03 -17.11
C GLU A 91 6.50 2.80 -16.62
N LYS A 92 6.37 2.10 -15.47
CA LYS A 92 5.08 1.72 -14.88
C LYS A 92 5.03 2.17 -13.42
N TYR A 93 3.88 2.71 -13.02
CA TYR A 93 3.57 3.10 -11.64
C TYR A 93 2.26 2.46 -11.23
N VAL A 94 2.25 1.79 -10.08
CA VAL A 94 1.05 1.23 -9.47
C VAL A 94 0.99 1.70 -8.03
N TYR A 95 -0.10 2.35 -7.65
CA TYR A 95 -0.34 2.82 -6.28
C TYR A 95 -1.58 2.13 -5.72
N CYS A 96 -1.44 1.37 -4.65
CA CYS A 96 -2.55 0.75 -3.95
C CYS A 96 -2.79 1.47 -2.61
N GLY A 97 -4.03 1.85 -2.34
CA GLY A 97 -4.40 2.52 -1.08
C GLY A 97 -5.91 2.51 -0.83
N ASP A 98 -6.32 2.93 0.36
CA ASP A 98 -7.72 2.92 0.79
C ASP A 98 -8.13 4.18 1.56
N GLY A 99 -7.19 4.83 2.25
CA GLY A 99 -7.45 5.94 3.16
C GLY A 99 -7.58 7.31 2.49
N ARG A 100 -8.14 8.28 3.23
CA ARG A 100 -8.17 9.70 2.81
C ARG A 100 -6.77 10.27 2.60
N ASN A 101 -5.81 9.82 3.41
CA ASN A 101 -4.42 10.26 3.35
C ASN A 101 -3.68 9.76 2.09
N ASP A 102 -4.30 8.89 1.28
CA ASP A 102 -3.78 8.41 0.01
C ASP A 102 -4.21 9.26 -1.20
N PHE A 103 -5.16 10.20 -1.05
CA PHE A 103 -5.59 11.04 -2.17
C PHE A 103 -4.48 12.01 -2.62
N CYS A 104 -3.85 12.70 -1.67
CA CYS A 104 -2.78 13.65 -1.95
C CYS A 104 -1.59 13.05 -2.72
N PRO A 105 -0.99 11.89 -2.35
CA PRO A 105 0.11 11.29 -3.11
C PRO A 105 -0.30 10.86 -4.53
N VAL A 106 -1.54 10.41 -4.77
CA VAL A 106 -1.91 9.96 -6.13
C VAL A 106 -2.08 11.11 -7.13
N THR A 107 -2.31 12.35 -6.66
CA THR A 107 -2.38 13.55 -7.54
C THR A 107 -1.06 13.90 -8.24
N VAL A 108 0.08 13.39 -7.75
CA VAL A 108 1.40 13.67 -8.35
C VAL A 108 1.93 12.52 -9.21
N LEU A 109 1.15 11.45 -9.37
CA LEU A 109 1.50 10.35 -10.25
C LEU A 109 1.32 10.76 -11.72
N PRO A 110 2.13 10.22 -12.64
CA PRO A 110 1.96 10.49 -14.06
C PRO A 110 0.64 9.88 -14.58
N GLU A 111 0.17 10.37 -15.73
CA GLU A 111 -1.09 9.95 -16.35
C GLU A 111 -1.12 8.46 -16.71
N HIS A 112 0.01 7.87 -17.08
CA HIS A 112 0.13 6.42 -17.36
C HIS A 112 0.20 5.55 -16.10
N ALA A 113 0.11 6.13 -14.90
CA ALA A 113 0.05 5.36 -13.67
C ALA A 113 -1.30 4.65 -13.51
N ILE A 114 -1.32 3.60 -12.67
CA ILE A 114 -2.52 2.92 -12.22
C ILE A 114 -2.70 3.19 -10.73
N VAL A 115 -3.83 3.79 -10.36
CA VAL A 115 -4.23 4.00 -8.97
C VAL A 115 -5.32 2.99 -8.63
N CYS A 116 -5.05 2.18 -7.61
CA CYS A 116 -5.89 1.07 -7.18
C CYS A 116 -6.51 1.40 -5.83
N PRO A 117 -7.69 2.06 -5.78
CA PRO A 117 -8.37 2.33 -4.52
C PRO A 117 -9.14 1.10 -4.03
N ARG A 118 -9.13 0.86 -2.71
CA ARG A 118 -10.01 -0.16 -2.14
C ARG A 118 -11.47 0.25 -2.26
N MET A 119 -12.28 -0.63 -2.83
CA MET A 119 -13.70 -0.41 -3.03
C MET A 119 -14.41 -0.26 -1.67
N GLY A 120 -15.23 0.78 -1.55
CA GLY A 120 -15.99 1.10 -0.34
C GLY A 120 -15.22 1.90 0.72
N TYR A 121 -13.97 2.28 0.43
CA TYR A 121 -13.13 3.07 1.34
C TYR A 121 -12.96 4.51 0.85
N PRO A 122 -12.56 5.46 1.74
CA PRO A 122 -12.59 6.88 1.44
C PRO A 122 -11.81 7.31 0.19
N LEU A 123 -10.69 6.65 -0.14
CA LEU A 123 -9.94 6.97 -1.38
C LEU A 123 -10.81 6.76 -2.63
N HIS A 124 -11.60 5.69 -2.67
CA HIS A 124 -12.47 5.37 -3.80
C HIS A 124 -13.52 6.46 -4.03
N ASP A 125 -14.13 6.95 -2.95
CA ASP A 125 -15.14 8.02 -3.03
C ASP A 125 -14.52 9.36 -3.45
N LEU A 126 -13.32 9.67 -2.96
CA LEU A 126 -12.59 10.88 -3.36
C LEU A 126 -12.21 10.85 -4.84
N LEU A 127 -11.76 9.70 -5.36
CA LEU A 127 -11.43 9.55 -6.78
C LEU A 127 -12.66 9.63 -7.68
N LYS A 128 -13.81 9.09 -7.26
CA LYS A 128 -15.09 9.26 -7.99
C LYS A 128 -15.50 10.73 -8.08
N LYS A 129 -15.38 11.47 -6.98
CA LYS A 129 -15.66 12.91 -6.93
C LYS A 129 -14.70 13.70 -7.81
N ASP A 130 -13.41 13.41 -7.74
CA ASP A 130 -12.37 14.05 -8.55
C ASP A 130 -12.59 13.78 -10.05
N SER A 131 -12.92 12.54 -10.43
CA SER A 131 -13.20 12.16 -11.82
C SER A 131 -14.44 12.84 -12.40
N SER A 132 -15.36 13.28 -11.53
CA SER A 132 -16.60 13.97 -11.91
C SER A 132 -16.43 15.50 -11.89
N SER A 133 -15.26 16.01 -11.49
CA SER A 133 -14.94 17.43 -11.47
C SER A 133 -14.65 17.95 -12.88
N SER A 134 -14.86 19.26 -13.10
CA SER A 134 -14.44 19.92 -14.34
C SER A 134 -12.91 19.96 -14.50
N THR A 135 -12.17 19.86 -13.39
CA THR A 135 -10.71 19.85 -13.35
C THR A 135 -10.19 18.72 -12.45
N PRO A 136 -10.21 17.46 -12.92
CA PRO A 136 -9.69 16.34 -12.15
C PRO A 136 -8.21 16.51 -11.80
N LEU A 137 -7.85 16.31 -10.54
CA LEU A 137 -6.47 16.35 -10.07
C LEU A 137 -5.73 15.06 -10.38
N VAL A 138 -6.44 13.93 -10.38
CA VAL A 138 -5.88 12.61 -10.67
C VAL A 138 -6.10 12.29 -12.14
N LYS A 139 -4.98 12.19 -12.87
CA LYS A 139 -4.97 11.84 -14.30
C LYS A 139 -4.72 10.35 -14.55
N ALA A 140 -4.32 9.63 -13.51
CA ALA A 140 -3.99 8.21 -13.59
C ALA A 140 -5.22 7.35 -13.88
N LYS A 141 -5.00 6.17 -14.47
CA LYS A 141 -6.05 5.15 -14.62
C LYS A 141 -6.49 4.65 -13.24
N ILE A 142 -7.79 4.61 -13.00
CA ILE A 142 -8.35 4.11 -11.73
C ILE A 142 -8.80 2.65 -11.87
N LEU A 143 -8.33 1.79 -10.96
CA LEU A 143 -8.67 0.36 -10.90
C LEU A 143 -9.10 -0.04 -9.48
N PRO A 144 -10.39 0.10 -9.12
CA PRO A 144 -10.87 -0.26 -7.79
C PRO A 144 -10.71 -1.76 -7.49
N TRP A 145 -10.40 -2.12 -6.25
CA TRP A 145 -10.23 -3.53 -5.83
C TRP A 145 -10.98 -3.86 -4.54
N VAL A 146 -11.45 -5.11 -4.43
CA VAL A 146 -11.94 -5.70 -3.16
C VAL A 146 -10.87 -6.61 -2.56
N HIS A 147 -10.22 -7.39 -3.43
CA HIS A 147 -9.05 -8.19 -3.15
C HIS A 147 -7.90 -7.75 -4.06
N LEU A 148 -6.67 -7.74 -3.55
CA LEU A 148 -5.51 -7.32 -4.36
C LEU A 148 -5.13 -8.32 -5.45
N THR A 149 -5.74 -9.50 -5.45
CA THR A 149 -5.70 -10.43 -6.58
C THR A 149 -6.24 -9.80 -7.87
N THR A 150 -7.21 -8.88 -7.80
CA THR A 150 -7.69 -8.14 -8.99
C THR A 150 -6.60 -7.25 -9.58
N VAL A 151 -5.77 -6.62 -8.73
CA VAL A 151 -4.63 -5.84 -9.18
C VAL A 151 -3.58 -6.77 -9.79
N LEU A 152 -3.32 -7.91 -9.15
CA LEU A 152 -2.38 -8.92 -9.65
C LEU A 152 -2.79 -9.42 -11.05
N ASP A 153 -4.04 -9.81 -11.25
CA ASP A 153 -4.55 -10.29 -12.54
C ASP A 153 -4.52 -9.19 -13.61
N THR A 154 -4.72 -7.93 -13.22
CA THR A 154 -4.60 -6.81 -14.16
C THR A 154 -3.15 -6.59 -14.62
N LEU A 155 -2.17 -6.77 -13.72
CA LEU A 155 -0.75 -6.64 -14.06
C LEU A 155 -0.22 -7.88 -14.79
N TYR A 156 -0.71 -9.07 -14.43
CA TYR A 156 -0.27 -10.36 -14.92
C TYR A 156 -1.46 -11.28 -15.22
N PRO A 157 -2.19 -11.04 -16.33
CA PRO A 157 -3.34 -11.84 -16.68
C PRO A 157 -3.00 -13.33 -16.75
N GLY A 158 -3.78 -14.16 -16.06
CA GLY A 158 -3.62 -15.61 -16.07
C GLY A 158 -2.55 -16.17 -15.10
N ARG A 159 -1.90 -15.33 -14.29
CA ARG A 159 -0.94 -15.79 -13.26
C ARG A 159 -1.61 -16.52 -12.10
N ILE A 160 -2.83 -16.14 -11.73
CA ILE A 160 -3.54 -16.74 -10.58
C ILE A 160 -3.84 -18.22 -10.81
N GLY A 161 -4.10 -18.64 -12.05
CA GLY A 161 -4.36 -20.04 -12.40
C GLY A 161 -3.14 -20.97 -12.37
N ARG A 162 -1.94 -20.48 -12.04
CA ARG A 162 -0.70 -21.29 -11.92
C ARG A 162 -0.30 -21.63 -10.48
N ILE A 163 -1.00 -21.12 -9.48
CA ILE A 163 -0.65 -21.31 -8.06
C ILE A 163 -1.34 -22.57 -7.48
N ASP A 164 -2.32 -23.14 -8.19
CA ASP A 164 -3.07 -24.35 -7.81
C ASP A 164 -2.65 -25.61 -8.60
N MET A 165 -1.44 -25.66 -9.19
CA MET A 165 -0.87 -26.83 -9.88
C MET A 165 0.49 -27.25 -9.34
#